data_AF-A0A1W9GDL1-F1
#
_entry.id   AF-A0A1W9GDL1-F1
#
_cell.length_a   1.000
_cell.length_b   1.000
_cell.length_c   1.000
_cell.angle_alpha   90.00
_cell.angle_beta   90.00
_cell.angle_gamma   90.00
#
_symmetry.space_group_name_H-M   'P 1'
#
loop_
_entity.id
_entity.type
_entity.pdbx_description
1 polymer ?
#
loop_
_entity_poly.entity_id
_entity_poly.type
_entity_poly.pdbx_seq_one_letter_code
_entity_poly.pdbx_strand_id
1 'polypeptide(L)'
;MVPKPEESLSLWRIDDDRSNLNRVTAAIAAARRNLDKLDYALFPIAIIDLLGLSVAQSPGKTPDNVANTTWHWEIIELTASKAALLAKEIYSSAEITRKLPMDVRTLIQEGIRLTHLTKAKLHADLLAELNSTHPGAL
;
A
#
# COMPACT_ATOMS: atom_id res chain seq x y z
N MET A 1 19.03 17.23 2.55
CA MET A 1 18.21 17.21 3.78
C MET A 1 17.30 16.00 3.67
N VAL A 2 17.38 15.03 4.59
CA VAL A 2 16.44 13.89 4.59
C VAL A 2 15.12 14.42 5.18
N PRO A 3 13.97 14.30 4.49
CA PRO A 3 12.70 14.74 5.03
C PRO A 3 12.43 14.07 6.38
N LYS A 4 11.85 14.79 7.34
CA LYS A 4 11.39 14.17 8.58
C LYS A 4 10.22 13.22 8.24
N PRO A 5 10.10 12.06 8.88
CA PRO A 5 9.02 11.09 8.62
C PRO A 5 7.60 11.67 8.72
N GLU A 6 7.43 12.80 9.41
CA GLU A 6 6.14 13.46 9.67
C GLU A 6 5.67 14.35 8.49
N GLU A 7 6.52 14.57 7.48
CA GLU A 7 6.26 15.52 6.38
C GLU A 7 6.09 14.82 5.02
N SER A 8 6.01 13.49 5.00
CA SER A 8 5.94 12.68 3.78
C SER A 8 4.77 11.71 3.79
N LEU A 9 4.15 11.53 2.63
CA LEU A 9 3.07 10.55 2.44
C LEU A 9 3.50 9.48 1.43
N SER A 10 3.44 8.21 1.83
CA SER A 10 3.73 7.08 0.95
C SER A 10 2.68 6.95 -0.15
N LEU A 11 3.16 6.84 -1.39
CA LEU A 11 2.39 6.50 -2.57
C LEU A 11 2.91 5.19 -3.15
N TRP A 12 2.01 4.47 -3.81
CA TRP A 12 2.36 3.26 -4.54
C TRP A 12 1.89 3.38 -5.98
N ARG A 13 2.83 3.35 -6.92
CA ARG A 13 2.53 3.42 -8.35
C ARG A 13 1.83 2.13 -8.79
N ILE A 14 0.65 2.28 -9.38
CA ILE A 14 -0.08 1.19 -10.03
C ILE A 14 0.04 1.37 -11.53
N ASP A 15 0.33 0.29 -12.25
CA ASP A 15 0.43 0.30 -13.70
C ASP A 15 -0.96 0.50 -14.32
N ASP A 16 -1.05 1.06 -15.53
CA ASP A 16 -2.34 1.41 -16.15
C ASP A 16 -3.25 0.19 -16.36
N ASP A 17 -2.66 -0.97 -16.62
CA ASP A 17 -3.34 -2.27 -16.74
C ASP A 17 -3.64 -2.93 -15.38
N ARG A 18 -3.24 -2.28 -14.29
CA ARG A 18 -3.35 -2.72 -12.89
C ARG A 18 -2.69 -4.07 -12.60
N SER A 19 -1.77 -4.52 -13.44
CA SER A 19 -1.10 -5.82 -13.30
C SER A 19 -0.35 -5.98 -11.97
N ASN A 20 0.15 -4.87 -11.40
CA ASN A 20 0.86 -4.86 -10.13
C ASN A 20 -0.04 -4.60 -8.89
N LEU A 21 -1.32 -4.27 -9.05
CA LEU A 21 -2.20 -3.80 -7.97
C LEU A 21 -2.32 -4.81 -6.82
N ASN A 22 -2.57 -6.08 -7.14
CA ASN A 22 -2.72 -7.12 -6.12
C ASN A 22 -1.41 -7.35 -5.36
N ARG A 23 -0.26 -7.28 -6.04
CA ARG A 23 1.05 -7.46 -5.41
C ARG A 23 1.39 -6.30 -4.48
N VAL A 24 1.17 -5.06 -4.92
CA VAL A 24 1.33 -3.86 -4.08
C VAL A 24 0.41 -3.93 -2.87
N THR A 25 -0.86 -4.28 -3.07
CA THR A 25 -1.85 -4.41 -1.99
C THR A 25 -1.41 -5.48 -0.98
N ALA A 26 -0.94 -6.63 -1.45
CA ALA A 26 -0.40 -7.70 -0.61
C ALA A 26 0.84 -7.24 0.18
N ALA A 27 1.76 -6.50 -0.46
CA ALA A 27 2.96 -5.97 0.18
C ALA A 27 2.63 -5.01 1.33
N ILE A 28 1.72 -4.05 1.09
CA ILE A 28 1.26 -3.09 2.10
C ILE A 28 0.57 -3.82 3.26
N ALA A 29 -0.34 -4.76 2.95
CA ALA A 29 -1.05 -5.51 3.97
C ALA A 29 -0.11 -6.38 4.81
N ALA A 30 0.89 -7.03 4.18
CA ALA A 30 1.85 -7.89 4.85
C ALA A 30 2.82 -7.14 5.79
N ALA A 31 2.94 -5.81 5.64
CA ALA A 31 3.71 -4.97 6.54
C ALA A 31 2.98 -4.68 7.87
N ARG A 32 1.68 -5.02 7.97
CA ARG A 32 0.88 -4.79 9.18
C ARG A 32 1.09 -5.89 10.21
N ARG A 33 0.65 -5.60 11.43
CA ARG A 33 0.77 -6.51 12.58
C ARG A 33 -0.25 -7.65 12.55
N ASN A 34 -1.48 -7.36 12.13
CA ASN A 34 -2.63 -8.27 12.15
C ASN A 34 -3.37 -8.21 10.81
N LEU A 35 -4.23 -9.21 10.55
CA LEU A 35 -5.14 -9.22 9.43
C LEU A 35 -6.31 -8.25 9.70
N ASP A 36 -6.46 -7.24 8.85
CA ASP A 36 -7.58 -6.30 8.91
C ASP A 36 -7.93 -5.83 7.50
N LYS A 37 -9.05 -5.11 7.37
CA LYS A 37 -9.43 -4.44 6.12
C LYS A 37 -8.34 -3.48 5.66
N LEU A 38 -8.16 -3.40 4.35
CA LEU A 38 -7.24 -2.46 3.72
C LEU A 38 -8.04 -1.58 2.76
N ASP A 39 -8.11 -0.30 3.09
CA ASP A 39 -8.71 0.72 2.25
C ASP A 39 -7.60 1.38 1.42
N TYR A 40 -7.85 1.60 0.13
CA TYR A 40 -6.97 2.36 -0.75
C TYR A 40 -7.78 3.23 -1.70
N ALA A 41 -7.14 4.28 -2.20
CA ALA A 41 -7.68 5.16 -3.22
C ALA A 41 -6.73 5.14 -4.43
N LEU A 42 -7.28 4.85 -5.62
CA LEU A 42 -6.55 4.97 -6.88
C LEU A 42 -6.94 6.27 -7.56
N PHE A 43 -5.96 7.06 -7.96
CA PHE A 43 -6.17 8.32 -8.66
C PHE A 43 -5.09 8.53 -9.72
N PRO A 44 -5.36 9.29 -10.80
CA PRO A 44 -4.39 9.54 -11.86
C PRO A 44 -3.16 10.30 -11.37
N ILE A 45 -1.97 9.91 -11.85
CA ILE A 45 -0.71 10.58 -11.50
C ILE A 45 -0.71 12.08 -11.84
N ALA A 46 -1.48 12.49 -12.86
CA ALA A 46 -1.63 13.89 -13.26
C ALA A 46 -2.14 14.82 -12.14
N ILE A 47 -2.79 14.27 -11.09
CA ILE A 47 -3.19 15.04 -9.91
C ILE A 47 -1.97 15.54 -9.12
N ILE A 48 -0.88 14.76 -9.08
CA ILE A 48 0.37 15.16 -8.43
C ILE A 48 0.93 16.43 -9.09
N ASP A 49 0.98 16.45 -10.42
CA ASP A 49 1.46 17.59 -11.20
C ASP A 49 0.52 18.80 -11.07
N LEU A 50 -0.79 18.58 -11.18
CA LEU A 50 -1.81 19.62 -11.07
C LEU A 50 -1.74 20.37 -9.73
N LEU A 51 -1.44 19.64 -8.64
CA LEU A 51 -1.34 20.18 -7.29
C LEU A 51 0.06 20.71 -6.96
N GLY A 52 1.03 20.61 -7.88
CA GLY A 52 2.42 21.02 -7.64
C GLY A 52 3.06 20.24 -6.49
N LEU A 53 2.76 18.95 -6.39
CA LEU A 53 3.33 18.05 -5.39
C LEU A 53 4.66 17.49 -5.90
N SER A 54 5.66 17.48 -5.04
CA SER A 54 6.96 16.88 -5.33
C SER A 54 6.93 15.42 -4.87
N VAL A 55 7.37 14.50 -5.73
CA VAL A 55 7.50 13.08 -5.37
C VAL A 55 8.94 12.61 -5.56
N ALA A 56 9.38 11.72 -4.68
CA ALA A 56 10.67 11.07 -4.78
C ALA A 56 10.50 9.55 -4.61
N GLN A 57 11.23 8.78 -5.41
CA GLN A 57 11.29 7.34 -5.22
C GLN A 57 12.16 7.05 -3.99
N SER A 58 11.67 6.18 -3.12
CA SER A 58 12.42 5.73 -1.95
C SER A 58 12.08 4.28 -1.62
N PRO A 59 13.00 3.51 -1.00
CA PRO A 59 12.71 2.13 -0.63
C PRO A 59 11.55 2.05 0.37
N GLY A 60 10.48 1.37 -0.02
CA GLY A 60 9.39 1.00 0.89
C GLY A 60 9.86 0.05 2.00
N LYS A 61 9.00 -0.13 3.01
CA LYS A 61 9.28 -0.97 4.19
C LYS A 61 8.31 -2.14 4.32
N THR A 62 8.05 -2.82 3.20
CA THR A 62 7.19 -4.02 3.17
C THR A 62 8.00 -5.32 3.09
N PRO A 63 7.38 -6.48 3.32
CA PRO A 63 8.00 -7.78 3.04
C PRO A 63 8.26 -8.11 1.56
N ASP A 64 7.90 -7.22 0.61
CA ASP A 64 8.16 -7.37 -0.83
C ASP A 64 9.29 -6.42 -1.30
N ASN A 65 10.45 -6.98 -1.64
CA ASN A 65 11.60 -6.18 -2.06
C ASN A 65 11.37 -5.47 -3.41
N VAL A 66 10.65 -6.11 -4.35
CA VAL A 66 10.40 -5.51 -5.67
C VAL A 66 9.42 -4.37 -5.53
N ALA A 67 8.34 -4.55 -4.76
CA ALA A 67 7.39 -3.48 -4.53
C ALA A 67 8.08 -2.27 -3.88
N ASN A 68 8.89 -2.51 -2.84
CA ASN A 68 9.63 -1.45 -2.15
C ASN A 68 10.55 -0.64 -3.08
N THR A 69 11.16 -1.27 -4.07
CA THR A 69 12.17 -0.62 -4.93
C THR A 69 11.61 -0.11 -6.25
N THR A 70 10.49 -0.67 -6.73
CA THR A 70 9.95 -0.38 -8.07
C THR A 70 8.75 0.54 -8.00
N TRP A 71 7.88 0.36 -7.00
CA TRP A 71 6.56 1.01 -6.99
C TRP A 71 6.34 1.95 -5.81
N HIS A 72 7.23 1.97 -4.81
CA HIS A 72 7.10 2.89 -3.68
C HIS A 72 7.66 4.28 -4.01
N TRP A 73 6.87 5.30 -3.69
CA TRP A 73 7.19 6.70 -3.83
C TRP A 73 6.77 7.45 -2.57
N GLU A 74 7.35 8.60 -2.33
CA GLU A 74 6.95 9.49 -1.24
C GLU A 74 6.63 10.86 -1.82
N ILE A 75 5.51 11.44 -1.40
CA ILE A 75 5.31 12.87 -1.54
C ILE A 75 6.25 13.54 -0.55
N ILE A 76 7.14 14.38 -1.06
CA ILE A 76 8.06 15.19 -0.26
C ILE A 76 7.53 16.63 -0.19
N GLU A 77 7.89 17.35 0.87
CA GLU A 77 7.49 18.74 1.08
C GLU A 77 5.96 18.93 1.13
N LEU A 78 5.26 17.98 1.76
CA LEU A 78 3.80 18.01 1.88
C LEU A 78 3.37 19.00 2.96
N THR A 79 3.05 20.23 2.56
CA THR A 79 2.46 21.23 3.46
C THR A 79 1.00 20.88 3.80
N ALA A 80 0.47 21.42 4.91
CA ALA A 80 -0.92 21.20 5.31
C ALA A 80 -1.93 21.63 4.22
N SER A 81 -1.67 22.74 3.52
CA SER A 81 -2.50 23.20 2.41
C SER A 81 -2.49 22.23 1.22
N LYS A 82 -1.31 21.71 0.87
CA LYS A 82 -1.14 20.69 -0.18
C LYS A 82 -1.84 19.38 0.19
N ALA A 83 -1.74 18.96 1.45
CA ALA A 83 -2.44 17.78 1.96
C ALA A 83 -3.97 17.94 1.90
N ALA A 84 -4.50 19.11 2.25
CA ALA A 84 -5.93 19.39 2.17
C ALA A 84 -6.44 19.37 0.71
N LEU A 85 -5.67 19.93 -0.23
CA LEU A 85 -6.00 19.87 -1.66
C LEU A 85 -5.97 18.44 -2.18
N LEU A 86 -4.93 17.66 -1.84
CA LEU A 86 -4.85 16.26 -2.21
C LEU A 86 -6.03 15.45 -1.66
N ALA A 87 -6.39 15.64 -0.39
CA ALA A 87 -7.54 14.98 0.21
C ALA A 87 -8.85 15.33 -0.51
N LYS A 88 -9.03 16.59 -0.92
CA LYS A 88 -10.18 17.03 -1.71
C LYS A 88 -10.23 16.33 -3.07
N GLU A 89 -9.11 16.24 -3.78
CA GLU A 89 -9.04 15.57 -5.08
C GLU A 89 -9.25 14.05 -4.97
N ILE A 90 -8.70 13.41 -3.93
CA ILE A 90 -8.97 11.99 -3.65
C ILE A 90 -10.46 11.78 -3.40
N TYR A 91 -11.10 12.64 -2.60
CA TYR A 91 -12.52 12.51 -2.29
C TYR A 91 -13.41 12.74 -3.52
N SER A 92 -13.04 13.64 -4.43
CA SER A 92 -13.85 13.99 -5.60
C SER A 92 -13.72 13.01 -6.77
N SER A 93 -12.55 12.39 -6.94
CA SER A 93 -12.20 11.73 -8.20
C SER A 93 -11.56 10.35 -8.08
N ALA A 94 -11.11 9.94 -6.89
CA ALA A 94 -10.44 8.65 -6.74
C ALA A 94 -11.42 7.48 -6.75
N GLU A 95 -10.96 6.34 -7.29
CA GLU A 95 -11.59 5.05 -7.08
C GLU A 95 -11.22 4.54 -5.68
N ILE A 96 -12.16 4.64 -4.74
CA ILE A 96 -11.99 4.14 -3.38
C ILE A 96 -12.38 2.67 -3.34
N THR A 97 -11.46 1.82 -2.89
CA THR A 97 -11.72 0.39 -2.71
C THR A 97 -11.40 -0.04 -1.29
N ARG A 98 -12.24 -0.90 -0.74
CA ARG A 98 -12.00 -1.63 0.51
C ARG A 98 -11.75 -3.11 0.19
N LYS A 99 -10.64 -3.65 0.65
CA LYS A 99 -10.40 -5.09 0.72
C LYS A 99 -10.78 -5.60 2.09
N LEU A 100 -11.63 -6.62 2.16
CA LEU A 100 -12.04 -7.23 3.41
C LEU A 100 -10.91 -8.13 3.95
N PRO A 101 -10.93 -8.49 5.25
CA PRO A 101 -9.88 -9.34 5.82
C PRO A 101 -9.65 -10.65 5.04
N MET A 102 -10.70 -11.27 4.49
CA MET A 102 -10.58 -12.48 3.67
C MET A 102 -9.88 -12.24 2.32
N ASP A 103 -10.14 -11.12 1.66
CA ASP A 103 -9.42 -10.73 0.45
C ASP A 103 -7.94 -10.48 0.75
N VAL A 104 -7.69 -9.75 1.85
CA VAL A 104 -6.33 -9.43 2.32
C VAL A 104 -5.56 -10.71 2.65
N ARG A 105 -6.19 -11.68 3.33
CA ARG A 105 -5.60 -13.00 3.61
C ARG A 105 -5.20 -13.70 2.32
N THR A 106 -6.12 -13.76 1.36
CA THR A 106 -5.89 -14.40 0.07
C THR A 106 -4.72 -13.76 -0.67
N LEU A 107 -4.66 -12.43 -0.70
CA LEU A 107 -3.57 -11.67 -1.31
C LEU A 107 -2.21 -11.95 -0.65
N ILE A 108 -2.15 -11.98 0.68
CA ILE A 108 -0.89 -12.26 1.40
C ILE A 108 -0.46 -13.71 1.18
N GLN A 109 -1.37 -14.68 1.27
CA GLN A 109 -1.07 -16.10 1.03
C GLN A 109 -0.55 -16.32 -0.40
N GLU A 110 -1.18 -15.69 -1.39
CA GLU A 110 -0.75 -15.75 -2.78
C GLU A 110 0.62 -15.10 -2.98
N GLY A 111 0.87 -13.95 -2.34
CA GLY A 111 2.18 -13.29 -2.36
C GLY A 111 3.30 -14.15 -1.76
N ILE A 112 3.01 -14.93 -0.71
CA ILE A 112 3.95 -15.91 -0.16
C ILE A 112 4.16 -17.07 -1.14
N ARG A 113 3.07 -17.62 -1.71
CA ARG A 113 3.12 -18.74 -2.65
C ARG A 113 3.92 -18.41 -3.91
N LEU A 114 3.76 -17.20 -4.43
CA LEU A 114 4.47 -16.67 -5.60
C LEU A 114 5.87 -16.14 -5.26
N THR A 115 6.33 -16.28 -4.01
CA THR A 115 7.65 -15.80 -3.52
C THR A 115 7.87 -14.28 -3.64
N HIS A 116 6.80 -13.51 -3.83
CA HIS A 116 6.84 -12.05 -3.79
C HIS A 116 7.08 -11.53 -2.38
N LEU A 117 6.48 -12.19 -1.38
CA LEU A 117 6.59 -11.86 0.04
C LEU A 117 7.57 -12.78 0.75
N THR A 118 8.53 -12.21 1.47
CA THR A 118 9.43 -12.99 2.31
C THR A 118 8.74 -13.33 3.64
N LYS A 119 8.29 -14.59 3.82
CA LYS A 119 7.56 -15.04 5.03
C LYS A 119 8.28 -14.68 6.34
N ALA A 120 9.61 -14.76 6.38
CA ALA A 120 10.42 -14.44 7.55
C ALA A 120 10.42 -12.93 7.92
N LYS A 121 9.95 -12.05 7.03
CA LYS A 121 9.81 -10.61 7.27
C LYS A 121 8.41 -10.22 7.76
N LEU A 122 7.45 -11.15 7.82
CA LEU A 122 6.10 -10.87 8.33
C LEU A 122 6.12 -10.82 9.86
N HIS A 123 5.22 -10.03 10.42
CA HIS A 123 5.01 -10.01 11.88
C HIS A 123 4.50 -11.37 12.38
N ALA A 124 4.94 -11.77 13.58
CA ALA A 124 4.58 -13.07 14.17
C ALA A 124 3.07 -13.23 14.36
N ASP A 125 2.39 -12.18 14.85
CA ASP A 125 0.93 -12.16 15.05
C ASP A 125 0.18 -12.38 13.72
N LEU A 126 0.54 -11.64 12.66
CA LEU A 126 0.01 -11.85 11.31
C LEU A 126 0.24 -13.29 10.82
N LEU A 127 1.44 -13.85 11.03
CA LEU A 127 1.72 -15.23 10.66
C LEU A 127 0.83 -16.22 11.41
N ALA A 128 0.62 -16.02 12.71
CA ALA A 128 -0.27 -16.85 13.52
C ALA A 128 -1.71 -16.79 13.00
N GLU A 129 -2.22 -15.59 12.67
CA GLU A 129 -3.55 -15.41 12.08
C GLU A 129 -3.67 -16.02 10.68
N LEU A 130 -2.63 -15.94 9.85
CA LEU A 130 -2.62 -16.57 8.52
C LEU A 130 -2.66 -18.09 8.60
N ASN A 131 -2.06 -18.66 9.64
CA ASN A 131 -2.00 -20.11 9.87
C ASN A 131 -3.19 -20.65 10.66
N SER A 132 -3.98 -19.80 11.34
CA SER A 132 -5.20 -20.26 12.02
C SER A 132 -6.24 -20.66 10.98
N THR A 133 -6.66 -21.92 11.04
CA THR A 133 -7.77 -22.45 10.23
C THR A 133 -9.01 -21.63 10.58
N HIS A 134 -9.68 -21.05 9.60
CA HIS A 134 -10.98 -20.42 9.82
C HIS A 134 -12.00 -21.52 10.14
N PRO A 135 -12.57 -21.61 11.36
CA PRO A 135 -13.78 -22.38 11.61
C PRO A 135 -14.95 -21.44 11.25
N GLY A 136 -15.27 -21.32 9.96
CA GLY A 136 -16.21 -20.28 9.53
C GLY A 136 -16.75 -20.44 8.11
N ALA A 137 -16.69 -21.64 7.55
CA ALA A 137 -17.56 -22.04 6.44
C ALA A 137 -18.67 -22.91 7.03
N LEU A 138 -19.75 -22.26 7.47
CA LEU A 138 -21.07 -22.85 7.62
C LEU A 138 -22.06 -21.94 6.89
#